data_AF-A0A8S3WM05-F1
#
_entry.id   AF-A0A8S3WM05-F1
#
_cell.length_a   1.000
_cell.length_b   1.000
_cell.length_c   1.000
_cell.angle_alpha   90.00
_cell.angle_beta   90.00
_cell.angle_gamma   90.00
#
_symmetry.space_group_name_H-M   'P 1'
#
loop_
_entity.id
_entity.type
_entity.pdbx_description
1 polymer ?
#
loop_
_entity_poly.entity_id
_entity_poly.type
_entity_poly.pdbx_seq_one_letter_code
_entity_poly.pdbx_strand_id
1 'polypeptide(L)'
;MQKLTERIDDLKQRIAAWGKRIRRYTERSTRFNQNRLFQSDQKRLYKSLERPIVSGTGPAPNQADMVAFWRSLWSEPVNHNEGPWTEVVASQYASITPMDPVIITPDDVAEAVRRAPNWKSPGLDGLHHYWLKGFMVCHSVLARQFQEALNQKSLPSLFTTGITHLVPKDQGATDPSKYRPITYTVHGIKVNDRNDHELLFKLVDSLNIDIWDHGAPALRDAMIDAYLERIASQYPDIVTLVNSGPSFEGRDIKYLKISTTNFTDASKPIYFMNAMLHAREWVTAPVTLYSIHRLVEDVRSQDRDLLENIDWIVMPLANPDGYEYSHTDERLWRRTRSFNPSVSTTCYGVDANRNFNVSHNTLGVSSDPCSNVYPGHVPFSEVETGYIRDILLEYVDRIQLYLDIHSHGNYILFGYGDTSLPPNVLHLHHVGAVMGSAIDALKLPEERYYLVGNSALVLYVSSGSAQDYGQLVGVPFSYTLELPGYGQAFTVPPQYIEQINEETWHGIAASARASLIHYKARFNN
;
A
#
# COMPACT_ATOMS: atom_id res chain seq x y z
N MET A 1 -22.62 64.33 11.47
CA MET A 1 -23.84 63.49 11.53
C MET A 1 -23.93 62.55 10.34
N GLN A 2 -23.98 63.05 9.09
CA GLN A 2 -24.12 62.21 7.88
C GLN A 2 -23.05 61.09 7.72
N LYS A 3 -21.76 61.41 7.91
CA LYS A 3 -20.67 60.41 7.88
C LYS A 3 -20.77 59.32 8.96
N LEU A 4 -21.39 59.63 10.10
CA LEU A 4 -21.57 58.64 11.18
C LEU A 4 -22.71 57.68 10.82
N THR A 5 -23.79 58.20 10.25
CA THR A 5 -24.94 57.41 9.79
C THR A 5 -24.54 56.47 8.66
N GLU A 6 -23.76 56.94 7.69
CA GLU A 6 -23.22 56.12 6.59
C GLU A 6 -22.31 55.00 7.11
N ARG A 7 -21.46 55.28 8.10
CA ARG A 7 -20.58 54.27 8.69
C ARG A 7 -21.34 53.22 9.52
N ILE A 8 -22.41 53.62 10.20
CA ILE A 8 -23.29 52.69 10.91
C ILE A 8 -24.02 51.78 9.92
N ASP A 9 -24.48 52.30 8.78
CA ASP A 9 -25.17 51.50 7.77
C ASP A 9 -24.22 50.50 7.08
N ASP A 10 -23.01 50.92 6.72
CA ASP A 10 -21.95 50.03 6.21
C ASP A 10 -21.66 48.86 7.18
N LEU A 11 -21.52 49.16 8.48
CA LEU A 11 -21.29 48.12 9.49
C LEU A 11 -22.48 47.16 9.63
N LYS A 12 -23.72 47.66 9.59
CA LYS A 12 -24.93 46.82 9.60
C LYS A 12 -25.00 45.91 8.39
N GLN A 13 -24.70 46.43 7.20
CA GLN A 13 -24.68 45.63 5.96
C GLN A 13 -23.59 44.56 6.00
N ARG A 14 -22.40 44.89 6.53
CA ARG A 14 -21.32 43.91 6.73
C ARG A 14 -21.72 42.82 7.73
N ILE A 15 -22.28 43.16 8.88
CA ILE A 15 -22.77 42.18 9.87
C ILE A 15 -23.85 41.27 9.25
N ALA A 16 -24.78 41.83 8.48
CA ALA A 16 -25.79 41.05 7.77
C ALA A 16 -25.18 40.10 6.73
N ALA A 17 -24.13 40.54 6.00
CA ALA A 17 -23.40 39.71 5.05
C ALA A 17 -22.63 38.57 5.74
N TRP A 18 -21.99 38.85 6.87
CA TRP A 18 -21.32 37.83 7.70
C TRP A 18 -22.32 36.83 8.28
N GLY A 19 -23.47 37.28 8.79
CA GLY A 19 -24.55 36.42 9.27
C GLY A 19 -25.10 35.51 8.17
N LYS A 20 -25.28 36.04 6.94
CA LYS A 20 -25.66 35.22 5.77
C LYS A 20 -24.58 34.20 5.40
N ARG A 21 -23.29 34.56 5.47
CA ARG A 21 -22.17 33.64 5.23
C ARG A 21 -22.14 32.50 6.23
N ILE A 22 -22.27 32.81 7.53
CA ILE A 22 -22.32 31.79 8.59
C ILE A 22 -23.51 30.87 8.36
N ARG A 23 -24.71 31.40 8.09
CA ARG A 23 -25.90 30.59 7.83
C ARG A 23 -25.70 29.63 6.64
N ARG A 24 -25.14 30.11 5.52
CA ARG A 24 -24.81 29.24 4.37
C ARG A 24 -23.77 28.18 4.71
N TYR A 25 -22.76 28.53 5.51
CA TYR A 25 -21.74 27.57 5.95
C TYR A 25 -22.35 26.49 6.85
N THR A 26 -23.18 26.88 7.83
CA THR A 26 -23.89 25.95 8.72
C THR A 26 -24.83 25.05 7.92
N GLU A 27 -25.64 25.59 7.02
CA GLU A 27 -26.52 24.78 6.17
C GLU A 27 -25.74 23.83 5.24
N ARG A 28 -24.61 24.28 4.66
CA ARG A 28 -23.73 23.43 3.86
C ARG A 28 -23.14 22.30 4.70
N SER A 29 -22.67 22.60 5.92
CA SER A 29 -22.13 21.60 6.85
C SER A 29 -23.19 20.60 7.29
N THR A 30 -24.39 21.08 7.63
CA THR A 30 -25.54 20.21 7.96
C THR A 30 -25.92 19.32 6.78
N ARG A 31 -26.05 19.87 5.57
CA ARG A 31 -26.33 19.08 4.34
C ARG A 31 -25.23 18.09 4.03
N PHE A 32 -23.96 18.47 4.17
CA PHE A 32 -22.82 17.58 3.99
C PHE A 32 -22.88 16.41 4.98
N ASN A 33 -23.14 16.69 6.26
CA ASN A 33 -23.29 15.67 7.28
C ASN A 33 -24.52 14.79 7.06
N GLN A 34 -25.66 15.36 6.65
CA GLN A 34 -26.87 14.60 6.32
C GLN A 34 -26.67 13.73 5.08
N ASN A 35 -26.04 14.23 4.02
CA ASN A 35 -25.73 13.45 2.82
C ASN A 35 -24.73 12.34 3.11
N ARG A 36 -23.69 12.63 3.90
CA ARG A 36 -22.75 11.62 4.38
C ARG A 36 -23.45 10.57 5.24
N LEU A 37 -24.37 10.98 6.13
CA LEU A 37 -25.16 10.07 6.95
C LEU A 37 -26.17 9.28 6.11
N PHE A 38 -26.74 9.86 5.05
CA PHE A 38 -27.60 9.16 4.10
C PHE A 38 -26.83 8.10 3.31
N GLN A 39 -25.62 8.42 2.84
CA GLN A 39 -24.78 7.47 2.11
C GLN A 39 -24.27 6.33 3.01
N SER A 40 -23.97 6.62 4.28
CA SER A 40 -23.40 5.64 5.20
C SER A 40 -24.41 4.87 6.06
N ASP A 41 -25.55 5.48 6.43
CA ASP A 41 -26.56 4.91 7.34
C ASP A 41 -27.91 5.66 7.20
N GLN A 42 -28.62 5.37 6.10
CA GLN A 42 -29.93 5.98 5.80
C GLN A 42 -30.91 5.88 6.98
N LYS A 43 -30.94 4.72 7.64
CA LYS A 43 -31.86 4.43 8.74
C LYS A 43 -31.64 5.37 9.92
N ARG A 44 -30.38 5.68 10.26
CA ARG A 44 -30.05 6.62 11.33
C ARG A 44 -30.38 8.07 10.98
N LEU A 45 -30.22 8.48 9.72
CA LEU A 45 -30.67 9.80 9.27
C LEU A 45 -32.18 9.94 9.43
N TYR A 46 -32.97 9.02 8.88
CA TYR A 46 -34.43 9.07 9.01
C TYR A 46 -34.88 9.04 10.48
N LYS A 47 -34.27 8.19 11.31
CA LYS A 47 -34.56 8.14 12.75
C LYS A 47 -34.23 9.46 13.46
N SER A 48 -33.15 10.15 13.08
CA SER A 48 -32.79 11.46 13.65
C SER A 48 -33.72 12.59 13.23
N LEU A 49 -34.38 12.46 12.08
CA LEU A 49 -35.39 13.40 11.58
C LEU A 49 -36.76 13.15 12.24
N GLU A 50 -37.08 11.90 12.56
CA GLU A 50 -38.36 11.51 13.15
C GLU A 50 -38.40 11.58 14.69
N ARG A 51 -37.27 11.30 15.36
CA ARG A 51 -37.18 11.24 16.83
C ARG A 51 -35.87 11.87 17.32
N PRO A 52 -35.92 12.98 18.08
CA PRO A 52 -34.74 13.51 18.77
C PRO A 52 -34.11 12.42 19.65
N ILE A 53 -32.78 12.35 19.65
CA ILE A 53 -32.03 11.36 20.45
C ILE A 53 -32.36 11.58 21.93
N VAL A 54 -33.03 10.60 22.53
CA VAL A 54 -33.36 10.58 23.96
C VAL A 54 -32.08 10.29 24.74
N SER A 55 -31.51 11.32 25.38
CA SER A 55 -30.55 11.16 26.46
C SER A 55 -31.32 11.10 27.77
N GLY A 56 -31.07 10.09 28.60
CA GLY A 56 -31.73 9.96 29.91
C GLY A 56 -31.37 11.14 30.81
N THR A 57 -32.35 11.68 31.52
CA THR A 57 -32.23 12.91 32.33
C THR A 57 -31.95 12.64 33.82
N GLY A 58 -31.74 11.39 34.22
CA GLY A 58 -31.41 10.97 35.59
C GLY A 58 -29.94 10.56 35.79
N PRO A 59 -29.42 10.56 37.03
CA PRO A 59 -28.07 10.07 37.33
C PRO A 59 -27.97 8.57 37.01
N ALA A 60 -26.90 8.17 36.33
CA ALA A 60 -26.64 6.76 36.03
C ALA A 60 -26.36 5.97 37.33
N PRO A 61 -26.69 4.67 37.39
CA PRO A 61 -26.30 3.81 38.50
C PRO A 61 -24.78 3.76 38.63
N ASN A 62 -24.27 3.56 39.86
CA ASN A 62 -22.84 3.41 40.09
C ASN A 62 -22.32 2.13 39.39
N GLN A 63 -21.12 2.21 38.80
CA GLN A 63 -20.45 1.11 38.11
C GLN A 63 -20.34 -0.15 38.98
N ALA A 64 -20.09 0.01 40.29
CA ALA A 64 -20.00 -1.12 41.22
C ALA A 64 -21.32 -1.90 41.31
N ASP A 65 -22.45 -1.19 41.42
CA ASP A 65 -23.78 -1.79 41.54
C ASP A 65 -24.19 -2.47 40.22
N MET A 66 -23.82 -1.88 39.08
CA MET A 66 -24.01 -2.48 37.75
C MET A 66 -23.26 -3.80 37.62
N VAL A 67 -21.98 -3.82 38.00
CA VAL A 67 -21.14 -5.03 37.90
C VAL A 67 -21.64 -6.10 38.85
N ALA A 68 -21.98 -5.75 40.09
CA ALA A 68 -22.46 -6.71 41.08
C ALA A 68 -23.74 -7.43 40.62
N PHE A 69 -24.72 -6.67 40.09
CA PHE A 69 -25.98 -7.23 39.61
C PHE A 69 -25.80 -8.18 38.41
N TRP A 70 -25.05 -7.78 37.38
CA TRP A 70 -24.89 -8.63 36.18
C TRP A 70 -23.95 -9.81 36.44
N ARG A 71 -22.94 -9.64 37.31
CA ARG A 71 -22.06 -10.73 37.72
C ARG A 71 -22.82 -11.85 38.43
N SER A 72 -23.75 -11.51 39.33
CA SER A 72 -24.54 -12.52 40.05
C SER A 72 -25.46 -13.35 39.14
N LEU A 73 -25.84 -12.82 37.98
CA LEU A 73 -26.66 -13.53 37.00
C LEU A 73 -25.85 -14.41 36.04
N TRP A 74 -24.57 -14.10 35.80
CA TRP A 74 -23.79 -14.72 34.72
C TRP A 74 -22.56 -15.50 35.16
N SER A 75 -22.05 -15.27 36.37
CA SER A 75 -20.81 -15.90 36.84
C SER A 75 -21.04 -17.21 37.58
N GLU A 76 -22.28 -17.46 38.01
CA GLU A 76 -22.67 -18.71 38.65
C GLU A 76 -23.10 -19.72 37.58
N PRO A 77 -22.45 -20.88 37.46
CA PRO A 77 -22.88 -21.94 36.55
C PRO A 77 -24.29 -22.41 36.91
N VAL A 78 -25.21 -22.33 35.94
CA VAL A 78 -26.57 -22.84 36.13
C VAL A 78 -26.58 -24.32 35.74
N ASN A 79 -26.83 -25.20 36.72
CA ASN A 79 -27.07 -26.61 36.43
C ASN A 79 -28.49 -26.76 35.88
N HIS A 80 -28.59 -27.21 34.63
CA HIS A 80 -29.88 -27.54 34.02
C HIS A 80 -30.29 -28.95 34.43
N ASN A 81 -31.47 -29.10 35.02
CA ASN A 81 -32.05 -30.42 35.24
C ASN A 81 -32.58 -30.95 33.91
N GLU A 82 -31.94 -31.98 33.35
CA GLU A 82 -32.50 -32.72 32.24
C GLU A 82 -33.78 -33.40 32.71
N GLY A 83 -34.91 -33.01 32.13
CA GLY A 83 -36.21 -33.60 32.46
C GLY A 83 -36.44 -34.91 31.72
N PRO A 84 -37.36 -35.78 32.17
CA PRO A 84 -37.64 -37.07 31.52
C PRO A 84 -38.03 -36.98 30.04
N TRP A 85 -38.42 -35.79 29.57
CA TRP A 85 -38.76 -35.51 28.19
C TRP A 85 -37.55 -35.61 27.24
N THR A 86 -36.31 -35.42 27.71
CA THR A 86 -35.12 -35.55 26.86
C THR A 86 -34.92 -36.99 26.40
N GLU A 87 -35.17 -37.96 27.27
CA GLU A 87 -35.15 -39.39 26.95
C GLU A 87 -36.29 -39.78 25.99
N VAL A 88 -37.49 -39.22 26.20
CA VAL A 88 -38.63 -39.44 25.30
C VAL A 88 -38.32 -38.92 23.90
N VAL A 89 -37.77 -37.70 23.79
CA VAL A 89 -37.36 -37.11 22.51
C VAL A 89 -36.24 -37.93 21.87
N ALA A 90 -35.23 -38.35 22.63
CA ALA A 90 -34.14 -39.21 22.13
C ALA A 90 -34.69 -40.54 21.57
N SER A 91 -35.66 -41.15 22.25
CA SER A 91 -36.30 -42.40 21.80
C SER A 91 -37.14 -42.24 20.53
N GLN A 92 -37.86 -41.11 20.38
CA GLN A 92 -38.67 -40.80 19.19
C GLN A 92 -37.82 -40.64 17.93
N TYR A 93 -36.56 -40.22 18.09
CA TYR A 93 -35.65 -39.95 16.98
C TYR A 93 -34.50 -40.95 16.88
N ALA A 94 -34.56 -42.06 17.62
CA ALA A 94 -33.51 -43.10 17.63
C ALA A 94 -33.28 -43.76 16.25
N SER A 95 -34.27 -43.72 15.36
CA SER A 95 -34.17 -44.25 14.01
C SER A 95 -33.66 -43.23 12.97
N ILE A 96 -33.41 -41.97 13.37
CA ILE A 96 -32.86 -40.96 12.47
C ILE A 96 -31.36 -41.23 12.30
N THR A 97 -30.94 -41.43 11.06
CA THR A 97 -29.53 -41.50 10.70
C THR A 97 -28.83 -40.21 11.13
N PRO A 98 -27.75 -40.28 11.93
CA PRO A 98 -26.97 -39.12 12.28
C PRO A 98 -26.46 -38.39 11.03
N MET A 99 -26.42 -37.06 11.10
CA MET A 99 -25.83 -36.25 10.02
C MET A 99 -24.35 -36.61 9.88
N ASP A 100 -23.89 -36.73 8.64
CA ASP A 100 -22.47 -36.94 8.35
C ASP A 100 -21.62 -35.80 8.94
N PRO A 101 -20.35 -36.06 9.32
CA PRO A 101 -19.46 -35.03 9.81
C PRO A 101 -19.36 -33.85 8.83
N VAL A 102 -19.67 -32.65 9.31
CA VAL A 102 -19.57 -31.43 8.51
C VAL A 102 -18.09 -31.07 8.32
N ILE A 103 -17.68 -30.91 7.06
CA ILE A 103 -16.38 -30.38 6.70
C ILE A 103 -16.58 -28.94 6.21
N ILE A 104 -15.93 -27.99 6.88
CA ILE A 104 -15.96 -26.58 6.49
C ILE A 104 -14.77 -26.31 5.57
N THR A 105 -15.05 -25.93 4.34
CA THR A 105 -14.06 -25.61 3.31
C THR A 105 -13.88 -24.10 3.15
N PRO A 106 -12.79 -23.65 2.50
CA PRO A 106 -12.63 -22.23 2.15
C PRO A 106 -13.79 -21.70 1.28
N ASP A 107 -14.35 -22.52 0.39
CA ASP A 107 -15.48 -22.14 -0.46
C ASP A 107 -16.76 -21.88 0.35
N ASP A 108 -17.00 -22.66 1.40
CA ASP A 108 -18.13 -22.43 2.32
C ASP A 108 -17.99 -21.07 3.01
N VAL A 109 -16.78 -20.72 3.42
CA VAL A 109 -16.46 -19.42 4.02
C VAL A 109 -16.62 -18.31 2.98
N ALA A 110 -16.11 -18.49 1.77
CA ALA A 110 -16.23 -17.53 0.69
C ALA A 110 -17.70 -17.22 0.38
N GLU A 111 -18.56 -18.25 0.28
CA GLU A 111 -19.98 -18.09 0.01
C GLU A 111 -20.72 -17.40 1.17
N ALA A 112 -20.36 -17.73 2.41
CA ALA A 112 -20.91 -17.06 3.60
C ALA A 112 -20.51 -15.58 3.66
N VAL A 113 -19.23 -15.27 3.42
CA VAL A 113 -18.68 -13.92 3.42
C VAL A 113 -19.27 -13.10 2.27
N ARG A 114 -19.43 -13.68 1.08
CA ARG A 114 -20.03 -13.02 -0.09
C ARG A 114 -21.43 -12.48 0.19
N ARG A 115 -22.25 -13.24 0.92
CA ARG A 115 -23.62 -12.88 1.32
C ARG A 115 -23.67 -11.85 2.45
N ALA A 116 -22.56 -11.61 3.14
CA ALA A 116 -22.52 -10.71 4.28
C ALA A 116 -22.55 -9.22 3.84
N PRO A 117 -23.26 -8.32 4.55
CA PRO A 117 -23.25 -6.89 4.20
C PRO A 117 -21.86 -6.28 4.38
N ASN A 118 -21.38 -5.55 3.37
CA ASN A 118 -20.02 -4.99 3.30
C ASN A 118 -19.60 -4.23 4.59
N TRP A 119 -20.49 -3.37 5.10
CA TRP A 119 -20.17 -2.42 6.17
C TRP A 119 -20.80 -2.79 7.52
N LYS A 120 -20.94 -4.10 7.79
CA LYS A 120 -21.31 -4.53 9.14
C LYS A 120 -20.16 -4.23 10.10
N SER A 121 -20.47 -3.88 11.35
CA SER A 121 -19.45 -3.60 12.37
C SER A 121 -18.43 -4.76 12.44
N PRO A 122 -17.13 -4.46 12.49
CA PRO A 122 -16.08 -5.46 12.42
C PRO A 122 -15.78 -6.09 13.78
N GLY A 123 -15.35 -7.36 13.81
CA GLY A 123 -15.08 -8.11 15.04
C GLY A 123 -13.92 -7.55 15.87
N LEU A 124 -13.44 -8.32 16.85
CA LEU A 124 -12.18 -8.00 17.55
C LEU A 124 -10.97 -7.92 16.60
N ASP A 125 -11.09 -8.52 15.41
CA ASP A 125 -10.16 -8.44 14.28
C ASP A 125 -10.16 -7.09 13.55
N GLY A 126 -11.16 -6.23 13.78
CA GLY A 126 -11.36 -4.96 13.08
C GLY A 126 -11.73 -5.09 11.59
N LEU A 127 -11.92 -6.29 11.05
CA LEU A 127 -12.25 -6.51 9.64
C LEU A 127 -13.73 -6.33 9.32
N HIS A 128 -14.01 -5.39 8.44
CA HIS A 128 -15.31 -5.32 7.77
C HIS A 128 -15.45 -6.46 6.76
N HIS A 129 -16.69 -6.93 6.54
CA HIS A 129 -16.96 -7.95 5.52
C HIS A 129 -16.53 -7.52 4.12
N TYR A 130 -16.51 -6.21 3.84
CA TYR A 130 -15.94 -5.67 2.61
C TYR A 130 -14.51 -6.18 2.37
N TRP A 131 -13.66 -6.12 3.40
CA TRP A 131 -12.28 -6.61 3.36
C TRP A 131 -12.21 -8.14 3.30
N LEU A 132 -13.02 -8.83 4.12
CA LEU A 132 -13.08 -10.29 4.10
C LEU A 132 -13.49 -10.84 2.73
N LYS A 133 -14.31 -10.14 1.94
CA LYS A 133 -14.65 -10.56 0.57
C LYS A 133 -13.46 -10.53 -0.39
N GLY A 134 -12.54 -9.59 -0.18
CA GLY A 134 -11.34 -9.43 -1.01
C GLY A 134 -10.19 -10.34 -0.56
N PHE A 135 -10.02 -10.54 0.74
CA PHE A 135 -8.93 -11.35 1.29
C PHE A 135 -9.27 -12.84 1.34
N MET A 136 -9.18 -13.49 0.18
CA MET A 136 -9.48 -14.92 0.04
C MET A 136 -8.58 -15.80 0.93
N VAL A 137 -7.36 -15.38 1.25
CA VAL A 137 -6.47 -16.08 2.20
C VAL A 137 -7.12 -16.22 3.58
N CYS A 138 -7.88 -15.22 4.04
CA CYS A 138 -8.58 -15.31 5.33
C CYS A 138 -9.63 -16.43 5.32
N HIS A 139 -10.18 -16.82 4.15
CA HIS A 139 -11.19 -17.87 4.06
C HIS A 139 -10.61 -19.22 4.46
N SER A 140 -9.40 -19.54 4.01
CA SER A 140 -8.70 -20.78 4.37
C SER A 140 -8.37 -20.86 5.86
N VAL A 141 -7.92 -19.75 6.45
CA VAL A 141 -7.63 -19.67 7.89
C VAL A 141 -8.92 -19.83 8.71
N LEU A 142 -9.99 -19.14 8.32
CA LEU A 142 -11.28 -19.23 8.98
C LEU A 142 -11.89 -20.63 8.87
N ALA A 143 -11.83 -21.24 7.68
CA ALA A 143 -12.32 -22.61 7.45
C ALA A 143 -11.63 -23.60 8.39
N ARG A 144 -10.29 -23.50 8.50
CA ARG A 144 -9.50 -24.33 9.41
C ARG A 144 -9.89 -24.10 10.88
N GLN A 145 -10.01 -22.86 11.32
CA GLN A 145 -10.38 -22.57 12.72
C GLN A 145 -11.81 -23.04 13.05
N PHE A 146 -12.76 -22.87 12.14
CA PHE A 146 -14.12 -23.41 12.33
C PHE A 146 -14.13 -24.93 12.34
N GLN A 147 -13.33 -25.59 11.50
CA GLN A 147 -13.18 -27.04 11.51
C GLN A 147 -12.54 -27.52 12.82
N GLU A 148 -11.49 -26.86 13.30
CA GLU A 148 -10.85 -27.16 14.58
C GLU A 148 -11.85 -27.02 15.74
N ALA A 149 -12.69 -25.98 15.73
CA ALA A 149 -13.73 -25.78 16.74
C ALA A 149 -14.81 -26.87 16.72
N LEU A 150 -15.23 -27.34 15.54
CA LEU A 150 -16.12 -28.48 15.40
C LEU A 150 -15.49 -29.77 15.95
N ASN A 151 -14.23 -30.00 15.63
CA ASN A 151 -13.50 -31.21 16.06
C ASN A 151 -13.29 -31.23 17.57
N GLN A 152 -12.94 -30.09 18.17
CA GLN A 152 -12.65 -29.97 19.61
C GLN A 152 -13.90 -29.74 20.48
N LYS A 153 -15.05 -29.44 19.86
CA LYS A 153 -16.29 -29.03 20.55
C LYS A 153 -16.09 -27.83 21.47
N SER A 154 -15.15 -26.95 21.11
CA SER A 154 -14.84 -25.73 21.86
C SER A 154 -14.53 -24.60 20.89
N LEU A 155 -15.09 -23.42 21.14
CA LEU A 155 -14.80 -22.23 20.35
C LEU A 155 -13.59 -21.49 20.91
N PRO A 156 -12.66 -21.01 20.05
CA PRO A 156 -11.60 -20.10 20.48
C PRO A 156 -12.13 -18.89 21.26
N SER A 157 -11.34 -18.39 22.21
CA SER A 157 -11.69 -17.23 23.05
C SER A 157 -12.05 -16.01 22.22
N LEU A 158 -11.40 -15.84 21.06
CA LEU A 158 -11.69 -14.77 20.10
C LEU A 158 -13.16 -14.74 19.64
N PHE A 159 -13.80 -15.89 19.45
CA PHE A 159 -15.20 -15.97 19.02
C PHE A 159 -16.21 -15.86 20.17
N THR A 160 -15.74 -15.98 21.42
CA THR A 160 -16.58 -16.03 22.63
C THR A 160 -16.40 -14.82 23.55
N THR A 161 -15.41 -13.97 23.27
CA THR A 161 -15.13 -12.76 24.03
C THR A 161 -15.71 -11.52 23.34
N GLY A 162 -16.29 -10.60 24.12
CA GLY A 162 -16.81 -9.33 23.63
C GLY A 162 -17.07 -8.34 24.76
N ILE A 163 -17.14 -7.05 24.44
CA ILE A 163 -17.59 -6.00 25.39
C ILE A 163 -19.11 -5.94 25.39
N THR A 164 -19.64 -5.93 26.59
CA THR A 164 -21.06 -5.70 26.86
C THR A 164 -21.32 -4.21 27.08
N HIS A 165 -22.13 -3.62 26.22
CA HIS A 165 -22.69 -2.28 26.43
C HIS A 165 -24.04 -2.40 27.14
N LEU A 166 -24.24 -1.58 28.17
CA LEU A 166 -25.48 -1.56 28.95
C LEU A 166 -26.34 -0.40 28.46
N VAL A 167 -27.48 -0.69 27.84
CA VAL A 167 -28.40 0.29 27.25
C VAL A 167 -29.64 0.46 28.13
N PRO A 168 -30.02 1.69 28.54
CA PRO A 168 -31.22 1.91 29.35
C PRO A 168 -32.49 1.45 28.62
N LYS A 169 -33.44 0.82 29.34
CA LYS A 169 -34.75 0.44 28.81
C LYS A 169 -35.72 1.63 28.73
N ASP A 170 -35.55 2.65 29.58
CA ASP A 170 -36.42 3.82 29.72
C ASP A 170 -35.64 5.08 30.17
N GLN A 171 -36.34 6.22 30.28
CA GLN A 171 -35.75 7.56 30.50
C GLN A 171 -35.26 7.83 31.94
N GLY A 172 -35.41 6.88 32.87
CA GLY A 172 -35.15 7.07 34.30
C GLY A 172 -34.41 5.92 34.98
N ALA A 173 -33.56 5.20 34.24
CA ALA A 173 -32.92 3.97 34.74
C ALA A 173 -31.81 4.26 35.78
N THR A 174 -32.18 4.45 37.05
CA THR A 174 -31.26 4.41 38.20
C THR A 174 -31.03 2.97 38.72
N ASP A 175 -31.83 2.01 38.26
CA ASP A 175 -31.77 0.59 38.62
C ASP A 175 -30.98 -0.23 37.56
N PRO A 176 -29.91 -0.97 37.96
CA PRO A 176 -29.17 -1.87 37.07
C PRO A 176 -30.01 -2.87 36.26
N SER A 177 -31.13 -3.36 36.80
CA SER A 177 -32.04 -4.30 36.12
C SER A 177 -32.75 -3.69 34.89
N LYS A 178 -32.83 -2.35 34.87
CA LYS A 178 -33.43 -1.57 33.78
C LYS A 178 -32.47 -1.31 32.64
N TYR A 179 -31.27 -1.87 32.67
CA TYR A 179 -30.36 -1.89 31.53
C TYR A 179 -30.51 -3.18 30.74
N ARG A 180 -30.36 -3.10 29.42
CA ARG A 180 -30.19 -4.25 28.55
C ARG A 180 -28.71 -4.42 28.29
N PRO A 181 -28.11 -5.57 28.66
CA PRO A 181 -26.79 -5.91 28.18
C PRO A 181 -26.90 -6.26 26.71
N ILE A 182 -26.14 -5.54 25.91
CA ILE A 182 -25.91 -5.87 24.52
C ILE A 182 -24.44 -6.20 24.42
N THR A 183 -24.15 -7.49 24.44
CA THR A 183 -22.80 -7.99 24.20
C THR A 183 -22.57 -7.98 22.71
N TYR A 184 -21.60 -7.19 22.30
CA TYR A 184 -21.09 -7.21 20.96
C TYR A 184 -19.73 -7.91 21.04
N THR A 185 -19.57 -9.02 20.32
CA THR A 185 -18.26 -9.65 20.05
C THR A 185 -17.37 -8.77 19.14
N VAL A 186 -17.65 -7.47 19.10
CA VAL A 186 -17.45 -6.56 17.96
C VAL A 186 -17.32 -5.14 18.55
N HIS A 187 -16.11 -4.57 18.58
CA HIS A 187 -15.90 -3.18 19.01
C HIS A 187 -15.92 -2.24 17.82
N GLY A 188 -16.75 -1.21 17.95
CA GLY A 188 -16.92 -0.21 16.92
C GLY A 188 -15.69 0.68 16.77
N ILE A 189 -15.17 0.74 15.57
CA ILE A 189 -14.58 1.94 14.99
C ILE A 189 -15.34 2.19 13.68
N LYS A 190 -15.84 3.41 13.50
CA LYS A 190 -16.26 3.89 12.17
C LYS A 190 -15.00 4.37 11.48
N VAL A 191 -14.56 3.67 10.45
CA VAL A 191 -13.32 4.00 9.73
C VAL A 191 -13.65 4.78 8.47
N ASN A 192 -12.89 5.85 8.23
CA ASN A 192 -12.92 6.69 7.03
C ASN A 192 -11.54 7.36 6.79
N ASP A 193 -10.46 6.94 7.48
CA ASP A 193 -9.10 7.52 7.41
C ASP A 193 -8.09 6.63 8.18
N ARG A 194 -6.79 6.72 7.82
CA ARG A 194 -5.47 6.28 8.39
C ARG A 194 -5.39 5.03 9.27
N ASN A 195 -6.39 4.78 10.10
CA ASN A 195 -6.56 3.59 10.93
C ASN A 195 -6.89 2.32 10.11
N ASP A 196 -7.44 2.45 8.89
CA ASP A 196 -7.61 1.30 7.98
C ASP A 196 -6.24 0.73 7.58
N HIS A 197 -5.22 1.58 7.38
CA HIS A 197 -3.84 1.15 7.12
C HIS A 197 -3.22 0.45 8.33
N GLU A 198 -3.38 0.98 9.55
CA GLU A 198 -2.90 0.31 10.77
C GLU A 198 -3.60 -1.03 11.05
N LEU A 199 -4.86 -1.17 10.64
CA LEU A 199 -5.60 -2.42 10.80
C LEU A 199 -5.15 -3.45 9.76
N LEU A 200 -5.08 -3.07 8.49
CA LEU A 200 -4.50 -3.88 7.41
C LEU A 200 -3.09 -4.33 7.77
N PHE A 201 -2.28 -3.41 8.29
CA PHE A 201 -0.94 -3.66 8.83
C PHE A 201 -0.95 -4.73 9.90
N LYS A 202 -1.78 -4.60 10.95
CA LYS A 202 -1.88 -5.60 12.03
C LYS A 202 -2.37 -6.95 11.50
N LEU A 203 -3.18 -6.96 10.45
CA LEU A 203 -3.75 -8.17 9.90
C LEU A 203 -2.75 -8.94 9.02
N VAL A 204 -2.05 -8.23 8.15
CA VAL A 204 -0.97 -8.79 7.32
C VAL A 204 0.14 -9.33 8.21
N ASP A 205 0.51 -8.57 9.25
CA ASP A 205 1.54 -8.96 10.22
C ASP A 205 1.14 -10.15 11.09
N SER A 206 -0.11 -10.18 11.60
CA SER A 206 -0.57 -11.26 12.50
C SER A 206 -0.94 -12.55 11.78
N LEU A 207 -1.29 -12.50 10.49
CA LEU A 207 -1.75 -13.66 9.73
C LEU A 207 -0.70 -14.21 8.74
N ASN A 208 0.48 -13.59 8.65
CA ASN A 208 1.55 -13.97 7.73
C ASN A 208 1.03 -14.16 6.29
N ILE A 209 0.19 -13.21 5.85
CA ILE A 209 -0.53 -13.30 4.57
C ILE A 209 0.42 -12.93 3.44
N ASP A 210 0.51 -13.81 2.46
CA ASP A 210 1.05 -13.48 1.15
C ASP A 210 0.09 -12.49 0.47
N ILE A 211 0.48 -11.22 0.51
CA ILE A 211 -0.26 -10.10 -0.06
C ILE A 211 -0.27 -10.09 -1.60
N TRP A 212 0.56 -10.93 -2.24
CA TRP A 212 0.88 -10.86 -3.66
C TRP A 212 -0.14 -11.58 -4.54
N ASP A 213 -0.81 -12.63 -4.04
CA ASP A 213 -1.81 -13.37 -4.83
C ASP A 213 -3.22 -12.75 -4.80
N HIS A 214 -3.56 -11.92 -3.80
CA HIS A 214 -4.97 -11.61 -3.50
C HIS A 214 -5.29 -10.16 -3.05
N GLY A 215 -4.43 -9.17 -3.32
CA GLY A 215 -4.66 -7.76 -2.95
C GLY A 215 -5.93 -7.15 -3.56
N ALA A 216 -6.64 -6.30 -2.81
CA ALA A 216 -7.83 -5.59 -3.29
C ALA A 216 -7.45 -4.57 -4.40
N PRO A 217 -8.19 -4.46 -5.52
CA PRO A 217 -7.86 -3.57 -6.64
C PRO A 217 -7.70 -2.07 -6.35
N ALA A 218 -8.16 -1.55 -5.21
CA ALA A 218 -8.24 -0.12 -4.90
C ALA A 218 -7.43 0.33 -3.66
N LEU A 219 -6.44 -0.47 -3.23
CA LEU A 219 -5.59 -0.19 -2.06
C LEU A 219 -4.13 -0.66 -2.26
N ARG A 220 -3.66 -0.81 -3.50
CA ARG A 220 -2.40 -1.54 -3.75
C ARG A 220 -1.17 -0.67 -3.49
N ASP A 221 -1.26 0.63 -3.77
CA ASP A 221 -0.31 1.63 -3.30
C ASP A 221 -0.22 1.65 -1.76
N ALA A 222 -1.39 1.62 -1.09
CA ALA A 222 -1.48 1.54 0.37
C ALA A 222 -0.87 0.26 0.95
N MET A 223 -0.90 -0.86 0.23
CA MET A 223 -0.25 -2.10 0.65
C MET A 223 1.27 -2.04 0.53
N ILE A 224 1.79 -1.40 -0.53
CA ILE A 224 3.23 -1.12 -0.64
C ILE A 224 3.66 -0.21 0.50
N ASP A 225 2.94 0.90 0.72
CA ASP A 225 3.21 1.83 1.81
C ASP A 225 3.17 1.16 3.19
N ALA A 226 2.16 0.34 3.45
CA ALA A 226 2.04 -0.41 4.70
C ALA A 226 3.20 -1.40 4.88
N TYR A 227 3.67 -2.04 3.80
CA TYR A 227 4.87 -2.88 3.86
C TYR A 227 6.11 -2.06 4.25
N LEU A 228 6.34 -0.89 3.64
CA LEU A 228 7.49 -0.04 3.98
C LEU A 228 7.45 0.45 5.43
N GLU A 229 6.27 0.86 5.92
CA GLU A 229 6.05 1.23 7.32
C GLU A 229 6.27 0.05 8.28
N ARG A 230 5.88 -1.17 7.90
CA ARG A 230 6.11 -2.39 8.67
C ARG A 230 7.58 -2.71 8.78
N ILE A 231 8.29 -2.71 7.66
CA ILE A 231 9.72 -3.01 7.65
C ILE A 231 10.50 -1.98 8.48
N ALA A 232 10.19 -0.69 8.35
CA ALA A 232 10.85 0.35 9.14
C ALA A 232 10.55 0.26 10.65
N SER A 233 9.32 -0.12 11.03
CA SER A 233 8.95 -0.27 12.44
C SER A 233 9.49 -1.54 13.09
N GLN A 234 9.62 -2.64 12.34
CA GLN A 234 10.15 -3.92 12.84
C GLN A 234 11.68 -3.94 12.90
N TYR A 235 12.36 -3.24 11.98
CA TYR A 235 13.82 -3.24 11.86
C TYR A 235 14.41 -1.82 11.98
N PRO A 236 14.09 -1.05 13.05
CA PRO A 236 14.47 0.36 13.16
C PRO A 236 15.99 0.60 13.25
N ASP A 237 16.77 -0.43 13.63
CA ASP A 237 18.23 -0.35 13.74
C ASP A 237 18.92 -0.29 12.37
N ILE A 238 18.27 -0.83 11.34
CA ILE A 238 18.86 -0.95 9.99
C ILE A 238 17.99 -0.34 8.89
N VAL A 239 16.72 -0.01 9.15
CA VAL A 239 15.80 0.57 8.17
C VAL A 239 15.29 1.92 8.66
N THR A 240 15.41 2.93 7.80
CA THR A 240 14.77 4.24 7.97
C THR A 240 13.79 4.48 6.82
N LEU A 241 12.52 4.73 7.15
CA LEU A 241 11.52 5.17 6.19
C LEU A 241 11.64 6.67 5.95
N VAL A 242 11.66 7.08 4.68
CA VAL A 242 11.64 8.49 4.29
C VAL A 242 10.44 8.73 3.38
N ASN A 243 9.68 9.79 3.67
CA ASN A 243 8.65 10.32 2.76
C ASN A 243 9.27 11.48 1.96
N SER A 244 9.40 11.30 0.64
CA SER A 244 9.89 12.34 -0.27
C SER A 244 8.89 13.49 -0.40
N GLY A 245 7.61 13.18 -0.31
CA GLY A 245 6.50 14.12 -0.44
C GLY A 245 5.36 13.56 -1.29
N PRO A 246 4.30 14.37 -1.52
CA PRO A 246 3.15 13.94 -2.29
C PRO A 246 3.40 13.92 -3.80
N SER A 247 2.74 12.99 -4.50
CA SER A 247 2.52 12.98 -5.95
C SER A 247 1.59 14.13 -6.38
N PHE A 248 1.32 14.25 -7.69
CA PHE A 248 0.39 15.26 -8.19
C PHE A 248 -1.02 15.16 -7.57
N GLU A 249 -1.57 13.96 -7.41
CA GLU A 249 -2.90 13.73 -6.83
C GLU A 249 -2.85 13.60 -5.29
N GLY A 250 -1.68 13.73 -4.66
CA GLY A 250 -1.52 13.83 -3.22
C GLY A 250 -1.19 12.53 -2.48
N ARG A 251 -0.76 11.48 -3.19
CA ARG A 251 -0.28 10.22 -2.58
C ARG A 251 1.17 10.36 -2.16
N ASP A 252 1.52 9.87 -0.97
CA ASP A 252 2.90 9.92 -0.50
C ASP A 252 3.81 9.05 -1.37
N ILE A 253 5.00 9.56 -1.69
CA ILE A 253 6.07 8.80 -2.35
C ILE A 253 7.14 8.53 -1.31
N LYS A 254 7.30 7.26 -0.95
CA LYS A 254 8.19 6.82 0.13
C LYS A 254 9.34 5.99 -0.42
N TYR A 255 10.45 5.99 0.30
CA TYR A 255 11.58 5.11 0.06
C TYR A 255 12.20 4.64 1.38
N LEU A 256 12.90 3.51 1.33
CA LEU A 256 13.66 2.98 2.46
C LEU A 256 15.14 3.26 2.30
N LYS A 257 15.74 3.72 3.40
CA LYS A 257 17.19 3.73 3.61
C LYS A 257 17.55 2.50 4.44
N ILE A 258 18.30 1.56 3.89
CA ILE A 258 18.72 0.32 4.56
C ILE A 258 20.24 0.38 4.80
N SER A 259 20.67 0.38 6.05
CA SER A 259 22.07 0.55 6.44
C SER A 259 22.35 0.07 7.86
N THR A 260 23.38 -0.76 8.01
CA THR A 260 23.94 -1.17 9.32
C THR A 260 24.59 -0.03 10.10
N THR A 261 24.85 1.09 9.43
CA THR A 261 25.53 2.27 10.00
C THR A 261 24.63 3.50 10.02
N ASN A 262 23.33 3.34 9.75
CA ASN A 262 22.37 4.43 9.60
C ASN A 262 22.89 5.56 8.68
N PHE A 263 23.52 5.19 7.56
CA PHE A 263 24.14 6.10 6.60
C PHE A 263 25.26 7.00 7.16
N THR A 264 25.74 6.78 8.38
CA THR A 264 26.78 7.63 9.01
C THR A 264 28.20 7.28 8.56
N ASP A 265 28.46 6.05 8.13
CA ASP A 265 29.73 5.65 7.54
C ASP A 265 29.80 6.07 6.07
N ALA A 266 30.44 7.21 5.82
CA ALA A 266 30.61 7.75 4.48
C ALA A 266 31.48 6.87 3.56
N SER A 267 32.21 5.89 4.10
CA SER A 267 33.01 4.95 3.30
C SER A 267 32.17 3.85 2.64
N LYS A 268 30.93 3.65 3.08
CA LYS A 268 30.00 2.72 2.43
C LYS A 268 29.40 3.39 1.18
N PRO A 269 29.54 2.78 -0.01
CA PRO A 269 28.85 3.27 -1.20
C PRO A 269 27.34 3.05 -1.06
N ILE A 270 26.59 3.84 -1.83
CA ILE A 270 25.13 3.73 -1.93
C ILE A 270 24.75 3.00 -3.22
N TYR A 271 23.85 2.03 -3.10
CA TYR A 271 23.11 1.45 -4.22
C TYR A 271 21.69 2.03 -4.18
N PHE A 272 21.35 2.85 -5.16
CA PHE A 272 20.01 3.41 -5.29
C PHE A 272 19.23 2.66 -6.38
N MET A 273 18.03 2.19 -6.05
CA MET A 273 17.11 1.63 -7.04
C MET A 273 15.71 2.21 -6.89
N ASN A 274 15.04 2.41 -8.03
CA ASN A 274 13.61 2.72 -8.06
C ASN A 274 12.88 1.82 -9.05
N ALA A 275 11.57 1.69 -8.86
CA ALA A 275 10.66 0.98 -9.74
C ALA A 275 9.38 1.79 -9.97
N MET A 276 8.52 1.27 -10.85
CA MET A 276 7.20 1.84 -11.13
C MET A 276 7.25 3.31 -11.57
N LEU A 277 8.31 3.73 -12.28
CA LEU A 277 8.34 5.04 -12.93
C LEU A 277 7.29 5.10 -14.06
N HIS A 278 7.11 3.98 -14.76
CA HIS A 278 5.97 3.72 -15.62
C HIS A 278 4.91 2.86 -14.93
N ALA A 279 3.68 3.36 -14.93
CA ALA A 279 2.58 2.79 -14.15
C ALA A 279 2.15 1.37 -14.54
N ARG A 280 2.21 1.00 -15.82
CA ARG A 280 1.77 -0.32 -16.32
C ARG A 280 2.74 -1.46 -16.05
N GLU A 281 3.96 -1.17 -15.63
CA GLU A 281 5.09 -2.11 -15.53
C GLU A 281 5.08 -2.81 -14.16
N TRP A 282 3.94 -3.44 -13.82
CA TRP A 282 3.63 -3.91 -12.48
C TRP A 282 4.64 -4.88 -11.87
N VAL A 283 5.37 -5.64 -12.69
CA VAL A 283 6.37 -6.62 -12.24
C VAL A 283 7.60 -5.96 -11.60
N THR A 284 7.80 -4.65 -11.79
CA THR A 284 8.93 -3.91 -11.22
C THR A 284 8.79 -3.65 -9.70
N ALA A 285 7.57 -3.43 -9.22
CA ALA A 285 7.30 -3.26 -7.79
C ALA A 285 7.67 -4.53 -6.96
N PRO A 286 7.21 -5.74 -7.33
CA PRO A 286 7.63 -6.97 -6.66
C PRO A 286 9.16 -7.15 -6.56
N VAL A 287 9.92 -6.80 -7.60
CA VAL A 287 11.39 -6.95 -7.59
C VAL A 287 12.05 -6.03 -6.55
N THR A 288 11.61 -4.78 -6.45
CA THR A 288 12.16 -3.85 -5.44
C THR A 288 11.74 -4.22 -4.03
N LEU A 289 10.51 -4.72 -3.84
CA LEU A 289 10.01 -5.18 -2.55
C LEU A 289 10.69 -6.48 -2.13
N TYR A 290 10.94 -7.38 -3.07
CA TYR A 290 11.74 -8.57 -2.84
C TYR A 290 13.19 -8.21 -2.47
N SER A 291 13.77 -7.20 -3.10
CA SER A 291 15.11 -6.71 -2.74
C SER A 291 15.16 -6.23 -1.28
N ILE A 292 14.11 -5.55 -0.80
CA ILE A 292 13.96 -5.19 0.62
C ILE A 292 13.90 -6.46 1.49
N HIS A 293 13.05 -7.43 1.14
CA HIS A 293 12.94 -8.70 1.86
C HIS A 293 14.30 -9.41 1.97
N ARG A 294 15.06 -9.50 0.88
CA ARG A 294 16.40 -10.14 0.83
C ARG A 294 17.46 -9.40 1.66
N LEU A 295 17.30 -8.09 1.84
CA LEU A 295 18.21 -7.24 2.61
C LEU A 295 17.85 -7.11 4.10
N VAL A 296 16.61 -7.42 4.48
CA VAL A 296 16.10 -7.16 5.83
C VAL A 296 15.50 -8.39 6.50
N GLU A 297 14.52 -9.04 5.87
CA GLU A 297 13.75 -10.13 6.47
C GLU A 297 14.42 -11.50 6.29
N ASP A 298 15.02 -11.75 5.11
CA ASP A 298 15.67 -13.01 4.73
C ASP A 298 17.11 -12.78 4.26
N VAL A 299 17.95 -12.25 5.16
CA VAL A 299 19.38 -12.04 4.88
C VAL A 299 20.13 -13.37 4.87
N ARG A 300 20.19 -14.01 3.70
CA ARG A 300 20.92 -15.28 3.52
C ARG A 300 22.41 -15.09 3.78
N SER A 301 23.08 -16.15 4.20
CA SER A 301 24.51 -16.14 4.55
C SER A 301 25.42 -15.56 3.46
N GLN A 302 25.13 -15.86 2.19
CA GLN A 302 25.89 -15.39 1.05
C GLN A 302 25.68 -13.90 0.73
N ASP A 303 24.60 -13.28 1.24
CA ASP A 303 24.21 -11.90 0.95
C ASP A 303 24.47 -10.94 2.12
N ARG A 304 25.05 -11.42 3.23
CA ARG A 304 25.41 -10.56 4.37
C ARG A 304 26.37 -9.45 3.98
N ASP A 305 27.29 -9.73 3.05
CA ASP A 305 28.25 -8.75 2.56
C ASP A 305 27.56 -7.54 1.91
N LEU A 306 26.39 -7.73 1.30
CA LEU A 306 25.60 -6.67 0.67
C LEU A 306 25.05 -5.69 1.71
N LEU A 307 24.54 -6.19 2.84
CA LEU A 307 24.02 -5.35 3.92
C LEU A 307 25.16 -4.68 4.71
N GLU A 308 26.23 -5.42 4.97
CA GLU A 308 27.36 -4.96 5.78
C GLU A 308 28.20 -3.90 5.06
N ASN A 309 28.42 -4.02 3.75
CA ASN A 309 29.37 -3.18 3.01
C ASN A 309 28.70 -2.09 2.14
N ILE A 310 27.38 -2.12 1.94
CA ILE A 310 26.66 -1.19 1.06
C ILE A 310 25.49 -0.59 1.82
N ASP A 311 25.22 0.68 1.56
CA ASP A 311 24.00 1.36 1.98
C ASP A 311 22.98 1.36 0.82
N TRP A 312 21.71 1.08 1.10
CA TRP A 312 20.70 0.91 0.06
C TRP A 312 19.63 1.99 0.16
N ILE A 313 19.29 2.58 -0.98
CA ILE A 313 18.09 3.40 -1.14
C ILE A 313 17.16 2.64 -2.08
N VAL A 314 15.96 2.31 -1.61
CA VAL A 314 14.97 1.56 -2.40
C VAL A 314 13.66 2.34 -2.44
N MET A 315 13.24 2.76 -3.65
CA MET A 315 11.97 3.44 -3.92
C MET A 315 11.06 2.54 -4.78
N PRO A 316 10.19 1.73 -4.18
CA PRO A 316 9.39 0.75 -4.93
C PRO A 316 8.31 1.36 -5.83
N LEU A 317 7.81 2.55 -5.49
CA LEU A 317 6.68 3.17 -6.16
C LEU A 317 6.95 4.65 -6.49
N ALA A 318 7.59 4.91 -7.62
CA ALA A 318 7.93 6.27 -8.06
C ALA A 318 6.74 7.06 -8.64
N ASN A 319 5.73 6.38 -9.22
CA ASN A 319 4.55 7.01 -9.83
C ASN A 319 3.25 6.39 -9.27
N PRO A 320 2.87 6.70 -8.02
CA PRO A 320 1.72 6.10 -7.36
C PRO A 320 0.39 6.45 -8.04
N ASP A 321 0.24 7.67 -8.57
CA ASP A 321 -1.00 8.08 -9.22
C ASP A 321 -1.24 7.33 -10.52
N GLY A 322 -0.19 7.21 -11.34
CA GLY A 322 -0.27 6.41 -12.56
C GLY A 322 -0.54 4.94 -12.23
N TYR A 323 0.12 4.40 -11.20
CA TYR A 323 -0.06 3.01 -10.77
C TYR A 323 -1.51 2.72 -10.38
N GLU A 324 -2.12 3.58 -9.56
CA GLU A 324 -3.54 3.43 -9.19
C GLU A 324 -4.44 3.54 -10.43
N TYR A 325 -4.20 4.53 -11.30
CA TYR A 325 -4.97 4.69 -12.54
C TYR A 325 -4.88 3.47 -13.45
N SER A 326 -3.75 2.76 -13.44
CA SER A 326 -3.60 1.50 -14.18
C SER A 326 -4.42 0.34 -13.61
N HIS A 327 -4.85 0.42 -12.35
CA HIS A 327 -5.73 -0.58 -11.73
C HIS A 327 -7.21 -0.23 -11.87
N THR A 328 -7.55 1.05 -11.83
CA THR A 328 -8.94 1.52 -11.77
C THR A 328 -9.54 1.81 -13.14
N ASP A 329 -8.76 2.36 -14.07
CA ASP A 329 -9.28 2.95 -15.30
C ASP A 329 -8.63 2.36 -16.56
N GLU A 330 -7.30 2.40 -16.66
CA GLU A 330 -6.59 2.00 -17.89
C GLU A 330 -5.34 1.17 -17.60
N ARG A 331 -5.45 -0.16 -17.71
CA ARG A 331 -4.37 -1.12 -17.44
C ARG A 331 -3.02 -0.80 -18.09
N LEU A 332 -3.03 -0.23 -19.29
CA LEU A 332 -1.82 0.08 -20.05
C LEU A 332 -1.36 1.54 -19.89
N TRP A 333 -1.91 2.26 -18.91
CA TRP A 333 -1.46 3.60 -18.55
C TRP A 333 0.00 3.59 -18.12
N ARG A 334 0.80 4.47 -18.71
CA ARG A 334 2.25 4.54 -18.48
C ARG A 334 2.66 5.79 -17.68
N ARG A 335 2.00 6.91 -17.94
CA ARG A 335 2.43 8.26 -17.58
C ARG A 335 2.14 8.61 -16.12
N THR A 336 2.60 9.77 -15.66
CA THR A 336 2.09 10.41 -14.43
C THR A 336 0.60 10.79 -14.59
N ARG A 337 0.01 11.44 -13.59
CA ARG A 337 -1.37 11.94 -13.61
C ARG A 337 -1.49 13.47 -13.52
N SER A 338 -0.39 14.18 -13.82
CA SER A 338 -0.38 15.64 -13.78
C SER A 338 -1.40 16.27 -14.74
N PHE A 339 -1.98 17.39 -14.31
CA PHE A 339 -2.92 18.18 -15.10
C PHE A 339 -2.49 19.64 -15.12
N ASN A 340 -2.27 20.16 -16.33
CA ASN A 340 -1.94 21.57 -16.53
C ASN A 340 -2.82 22.16 -17.66
N PRO A 341 -3.84 22.98 -17.33
CA PRO A 341 -4.77 23.53 -18.32
C PRO A 341 -4.11 24.51 -19.30
N SER A 342 -2.92 25.04 -18.99
CA SER A 342 -2.15 25.85 -19.92
C SER A 342 -1.40 25.03 -20.96
N VAL A 343 -1.21 23.73 -20.73
CA VAL A 343 -0.56 22.78 -21.66
C VAL A 343 -1.63 22.00 -22.43
N SER A 344 -2.60 21.42 -21.74
CA SER A 344 -3.72 20.70 -22.33
C SER A 344 -4.93 20.75 -21.41
N THR A 345 -6.12 20.94 -21.99
CA THR A 345 -7.39 20.88 -21.25
C THR A 345 -7.98 19.47 -21.21
N THR A 346 -7.43 18.53 -21.99
CA THR A 346 -8.00 17.18 -22.17
C THR A 346 -7.05 16.05 -21.78
N CYS A 347 -5.74 16.27 -21.88
CA CYS A 347 -4.73 15.23 -21.69
C CYS A 347 -3.98 15.40 -20.37
N TYR A 348 -3.77 14.27 -19.71
CA TYR A 348 -3.14 14.16 -18.40
C TYR A 348 -1.82 13.43 -18.53
N GLY A 349 -0.87 13.79 -17.68
CA GLY A 349 0.35 13.04 -17.46
C GLY A 349 1.46 13.29 -18.45
N VAL A 350 2.66 13.02 -17.98
CA VAL A 350 3.94 13.11 -18.69
C VAL A 350 4.60 11.73 -18.65
N ASP A 351 5.35 11.39 -19.68
CA ASP A 351 6.28 10.26 -19.62
C ASP A 351 7.42 10.62 -18.65
N ALA A 352 7.35 10.07 -17.43
CA ALA A 352 8.30 10.36 -16.38
C ALA A 352 9.75 10.01 -16.79
N ASN A 353 9.95 8.98 -17.63
CA ASN A 353 11.28 8.61 -18.13
C ASN A 353 11.68 9.40 -19.41
N ARG A 354 11.03 10.54 -19.66
CA ARG A 354 11.41 11.57 -20.65
C ARG A 354 11.52 12.96 -20.04
N ASN A 355 11.28 13.10 -18.74
CA ASN A 355 11.14 14.38 -18.05
C ASN A 355 12.42 14.84 -17.34
N PHE A 356 13.51 14.09 -17.40
CA PHE A 356 14.77 14.49 -16.77
C PHE A 356 15.56 15.48 -17.64
N ASN A 357 16.38 16.32 -17.00
CA ASN A 357 17.17 17.34 -17.69
C ASN A 357 18.42 16.79 -18.39
N VAL A 358 18.25 15.84 -19.33
CA VAL A 358 19.30 15.36 -20.22
C VAL A 358 18.79 15.40 -21.65
N SER A 359 19.27 16.38 -22.41
CA SER A 359 18.80 16.61 -23.79
C SER A 359 17.26 16.70 -23.86
N HIS A 360 16.62 17.28 -22.83
CA HIS A 360 15.16 17.28 -22.66
C HIS A 360 14.41 17.71 -23.94
N ASN A 361 13.40 16.93 -24.31
CA ASN A 361 12.55 17.20 -25.48
C ASN A 361 13.31 17.32 -26.82
N THR A 362 14.34 16.48 -27.06
CA THR A 362 15.12 16.52 -28.32
C THR A 362 15.03 15.26 -29.17
N LEU A 363 15.06 14.06 -28.56
CA LEU A 363 15.16 12.79 -29.27
C LEU A 363 14.13 11.78 -28.74
N GLY A 364 13.49 11.04 -29.64
CA GLY A 364 12.60 9.93 -29.28
C GLY A 364 11.39 10.33 -28.41
N VAL A 365 10.92 11.56 -28.57
CA VAL A 365 9.82 12.17 -27.81
C VAL A 365 8.76 12.74 -28.75
N SER A 366 7.59 13.06 -28.21
CA SER A 366 6.55 13.81 -28.91
C SER A 366 6.22 15.08 -28.14
N SER A 367 6.03 16.21 -28.84
CA SER A 367 5.56 17.45 -28.22
C SER A 367 4.05 17.48 -27.97
N ASP A 368 3.31 16.47 -28.45
CA ASP A 368 1.87 16.32 -28.20
C ASP A 368 1.62 15.88 -26.73
N PRO A 369 0.93 16.70 -25.90
CA PRO A 369 0.59 16.36 -24.52
C PRO A 369 -0.25 15.08 -24.34
N CYS A 370 -0.87 14.57 -25.40
CA CYS A 370 -1.63 13.33 -25.37
C CYS A 370 -0.78 12.10 -25.66
N SER A 371 0.48 12.27 -26.07
CA SER A 371 1.39 11.18 -26.41
C SER A 371 1.91 10.44 -25.17
N ASN A 372 2.06 9.12 -25.31
CA ASN A 372 2.69 8.28 -24.29
C ASN A 372 4.19 8.57 -24.07
N VAL A 373 4.83 9.32 -24.96
CA VAL A 373 6.23 9.75 -24.87
C VAL A 373 6.35 11.28 -24.77
N TYR A 374 5.30 11.94 -24.26
CA TYR A 374 5.32 13.37 -23.99
C TYR A 374 6.28 13.69 -22.84
N PRO A 375 7.34 14.48 -23.04
CA PRO A 375 8.38 14.70 -22.03
C PRO A 375 7.99 15.72 -20.96
N GLY A 376 6.85 16.39 -21.10
CA GLY A 376 6.50 17.53 -20.26
C GLY A 376 7.05 18.86 -20.82
N HIS A 377 6.44 19.95 -20.37
CA HIS A 377 6.68 21.30 -20.91
C HIS A 377 8.05 21.88 -20.52
N VAL A 378 8.64 21.40 -19.42
CA VAL A 378 9.99 21.71 -18.95
C VAL A 378 10.57 20.47 -18.27
N PRO A 379 11.92 20.33 -18.18
CA PRO A 379 12.51 19.25 -17.40
C PRO A 379 12.08 19.36 -15.93
N PHE A 380 11.86 18.21 -15.30
CA PHE A 380 11.36 18.08 -13.92
C PHE A 380 10.04 18.82 -13.69
N SER A 381 9.16 18.83 -14.70
CA SER A 381 7.79 19.33 -14.52
C SER A 381 6.97 18.45 -13.58
N GLU A 382 7.33 17.18 -13.46
CA GLU A 382 6.66 16.21 -12.61
C GLU A 382 7.30 16.20 -11.22
N VAL A 383 6.47 16.19 -10.17
CA VAL A 383 6.98 16.13 -8.79
C VAL A 383 7.68 14.80 -8.52
N GLU A 384 7.17 13.73 -9.13
CA GLU A 384 7.68 12.36 -9.07
C GLU A 384 9.15 12.28 -9.53
N THR A 385 9.48 12.89 -10.66
CA THR A 385 10.86 12.92 -11.19
C THR A 385 11.75 13.88 -10.40
N GLY A 386 11.15 14.93 -9.82
CA GLY A 386 11.81 15.83 -8.87
C GLY A 386 12.36 15.09 -7.65
N TYR A 387 11.62 14.14 -7.07
CA TYR A 387 12.10 13.38 -5.91
C TYR A 387 13.28 12.47 -6.24
N ILE A 388 13.26 11.81 -7.41
CA ILE A 388 14.41 10.99 -7.87
C ILE A 388 15.63 11.88 -8.09
N ARG A 389 15.46 13.04 -8.73
CA ARG A 389 16.52 14.05 -8.88
C ARG A 389 17.12 14.43 -7.53
N ASP A 390 16.28 14.74 -6.56
CA ASP A 390 16.75 15.23 -5.25
C ASP A 390 17.55 14.16 -4.51
N ILE A 391 17.12 12.89 -4.55
CA ILE A 391 17.88 11.76 -3.99
C ILE A 391 19.23 11.60 -4.71
N LEU A 392 19.23 11.64 -6.05
CA LEU A 392 20.46 11.52 -6.83
C LEU A 392 21.45 12.62 -6.47
N LEU A 393 21.00 13.87 -6.36
CA LEU A 393 21.87 15.00 -6.02
C LEU A 393 22.32 15.01 -4.56
N GLU A 394 21.45 14.62 -3.61
CA GLU A 394 21.76 14.56 -2.18
C GLU A 394 22.88 13.56 -1.89
N TYR A 395 22.88 12.42 -2.60
CA TYR A 395 23.79 11.30 -2.34
C TYR A 395 24.82 11.06 -3.43
N VAL A 396 24.95 11.95 -4.42
CA VAL A 396 25.78 11.74 -5.63
C VAL A 396 27.22 11.32 -5.33
N ASP A 397 27.82 11.90 -4.28
CA ASP A 397 29.22 11.62 -3.89
C ASP A 397 29.43 10.18 -3.39
N ARG A 398 28.36 9.50 -2.98
CA ARG A 398 28.37 8.15 -2.41
C ARG A 398 27.63 7.13 -3.25
N ILE A 399 26.67 7.53 -4.09
CA ILE A 399 25.98 6.60 -5.00
C ILE A 399 26.99 6.00 -5.96
N GLN A 400 27.23 4.70 -5.82
CA GLN A 400 28.09 3.95 -6.71
C GLN A 400 27.30 3.38 -7.88
N LEU A 401 26.07 2.93 -7.62
CA LEU A 401 25.20 2.36 -8.64
C LEU A 401 23.77 2.90 -8.49
N TYR A 402 23.19 3.35 -9.60
CA TYR A 402 21.79 3.73 -9.74
C TYR A 402 21.08 2.80 -10.73
N LEU A 403 19.98 2.19 -10.31
CA LEU A 403 19.21 1.22 -11.10
C LEU A 403 17.74 1.65 -11.22
N ASP A 404 17.35 2.07 -12.42
CA ASP A 404 15.97 2.38 -12.78
C ASP A 404 15.30 1.13 -13.37
N ILE A 405 14.41 0.50 -12.61
CA ILE A 405 13.83 -0.80 -12.95
C ILE A 405 12.52 -0.62 -13.72
N HIS A 406 12.51 -1.16 -14.93
CA HIS A 406 11.46 -1.12 -15.93
C HIS A 406 11.03 -2.52 -16.36
N SER A 407 9.94 -2.60 -17.11
CA SER A 407 9.65 -3.77 -17.93
C SER A 407 9.12 -3.33 -19.30
N HIS A 408 9.31 -4.07 -20.38
CA HIS A 408 9.87 -5.42 -20.45
C HIS A 408 10.92 -5.51 -21.57
N GLY A 409 11.79 -6.52 -21.50
CA GLY A 409 12.60 -6.88 -22.67
C GLY A 409 13.88 -7.68 -22.46
N ASN A 410 14.27 -7.98 -21.22
CA ASN A 410 15.52 -8.64 -20.88
C ASN A 410 16.72 -7.76 -21.31
N TYR A 411 16.74 -6.51 -20.86
CA TYR A 411 17.80 -5.56 -21.20
C TYR A 411 18.46 -4.98 -19.96
N ILE A 412 19.77 -4.74 -20.06
CA ILE A 412 20.53 -3.94 -19.09
C ILE A 412 21.16 -2.81 -19.88
N LEU A 413 20.59 -1.62 -19.75
CA LEU A 413 20.88 -0.49 -20.60
C LEU A 413 21.67 0.55 -19.82
N PHE A 414 22.63 1.17 -20.50
CA PHE A 414 23.35 2.33 -19.99
C PHE A 414 23.42 3.43 -21.06
N GLY A 415 23.86 4.61 -20.65
CA GLY A 415 23.75 5.81 -21.46
C GLY A 415 24.77 5.95 -22.59
N TYR A 416 24.62 6.97 -23.43
CA TYR A 416 23.49 7.90 -23.45
C TYR A 416 22.46 7.57 -24.55
N GLY A 417 21.21 7.99 -24.35
CA GLY A 417 20.09 7.83 -25.28
C GLY A 417 20.25 8.55 -26.62
N ASP A 418 21.31 9.34 -26.80
CA ASP A 418 21.70 10.01 -28.04
C ASP A 418 22.79 9.28 -28.84
N THR A 419 23.10 8.02 -28.48
CA THR A 419 24.19 7.17 -29.01
C THR A 419 25.60 7.55 -28.58
N SER A 420 25.80 8.66 -27.85
CA SER A 420 27.10 8.97 -27.25
C SER A 420 27.41 7.98 -26.13
N LEU A 421 28.70 7.71 -25.89
CA LEU A 421 29.14 6.77 -24.87
C LEU A 421 29.85 7.53 -23.73
N PRO A 422 29.55 7.22 -22.46
CA PRO A 422 30.24 7.82 -21.33
C PRO A 422 31.71 7.35 -21.26
N PRO A 423 32.63 8.14 -20.66
CA PRO A 423 34.04 7.80 -20.61
C PRO A 423 34.36 6.45 -19.96
N ASN A 424 33.51 5.98 -19.04
CA ASN A 424 33.65 4.71 -18.34
C ASN A 424 32.84 3.56 -18.97
N VAL A 425 32.46 3.65 -20.25
CA VAL A 425 31.61 2.66 -20.95
C VAL A 425 32.09 1.20 -20.80
N LEU A 426 33.40 0.95 -20.79
CA LEU A 426 33.93 -0.40 -20.61
C LEU A 426 33.61 -0.97 -19.21
N HIS A 427 33.68 -0.14 -18.17
CA HIS A 427 33.28 -0.54 -16.82
C HIS A 427 31.76 -0.73 -16.74
N LEU A 428 30.98 0.17 -17.35
CA LEU A 428 29.52 0.04 -17.42
C LEU A 428 29.11 -1.27 -18.08
N HIS A 429 29.70 -1.61 -19.22
CA HIS A 429 29.42 -2.86 -19.91
C HIS A 429 29.86 -4.08 -19.10
N HIS A 430 31.00 -4.01 -18.40
CA HIS A 430 31.46 -5.11 -17.54
C HIS A 430 30.49 -5.40 -16.39
N VAL A 431 30.14 -4.38 -15.60
CA VAL A 431 29.21 -4.55 -14.46
C VAL A 431 27.82 -4.95 -14.94
N GLY A 432 27.34 -4.40 -16.06
CA GLY A 432 26.08 -4.82 -16.68
C GLY A 432 26.11 -6.27 -17.18
N ALA A 433 27.22 -6.74 -17.75
CA ALA A 433 27.38 -8.13 -18.17
C ALA A 433 27.42 -9.10 -16.98
N VAL A 434 28.02 -8.70 -15.85
CA VAL A 434 27.99 -9.48 -14.61
C VAL A 434 26.57 -9.59 -14.07
N MET A 435 25.81 -8.49 -14.07
CA MET A 435 24.39 -8.49 -13.70
C MET A 435 23.59 -9.43 -14.60
N GLY A 436 23.69 -9.28 -15.92
CA GLY A 436 22.95 -10.11 -16.88
C GLY A 436 23.30 -11.59 -16.78
N SER A 437 24.58 -11.92 -16.68
CA SER A 437 25.04 -13.31 -16.54
C SER A 437 24.52 -13.99 -15.27
N ALA A 438 24.35 -13.24 -14.17
CA ALA A 438 23.80 -13.79 -12.94
C ALA A 438 22.29 -14.05 -13.04
N ILE A 439 21.55 -13.18 -13.73
CA ILE A 439 20.13 -13.38 -14.03
C ILE A 439 19.96 -14.58 -14.98
N ASP A 440 20.75 -14.61 -16.05
CA ASP A 440 20.69 -15.64 -17.10
C ASP A 440 21.05 -17.04 -16.60
N ALA A 441 21.77 -17.15 -15.48
CA ALA A 441 22.06 -18.44 -14.84
C ALA A 441 20.82 -19.06 -14.17
N LEU A 442 19.80 -18.26 -13.88
CA LEU A 442 18.59 -18.67 -13.16
C LEU A 442 17.31 -18.53 -13.97
N LYS A 443 17.35 -17.83 -15.11
CA LYS A 443 16.18 -17.64 -15.98
C LYS A 443 15.55 -18.96 -16.43
N LEU A 444 14.27 -18.89 -16.78
CA LEU A 444 13.59 -20.02 -17.42
C LEU A 444 14.35 -20.47 -18.69
N PRO A 445 14.47 -21.79 -18.94
CA PRO A 445 15.25 -22.32 -20.05
C PRO A 445 14.87 -21.74 -21.42
N GLU A 446 13.58 -21.50 -21.65
CA GLU A 446 12.99 -20.96 -22.87
C GLU A 446 13.19 -19.46 -23.06
N GLU A 447 13.60 -18.74 -22.02
CA GLU A 447 13.69 -17.29 -22.06
C GLU A 447 14.98 -16.79 -22.70
N ARG A 448 14.93 -15.58 -23.24
CA ARG A 448 16.11 -14.98 -23.90
C ARG A 448 17.11 -14.50 -22.88
N TYR A 449 18.39 -14.58 -23.25
CA TYR A 449 19.47 -13.94 -22.49
C TYR A 449 19.27 -12.44 -22.38
N TYR A 450 19.73 -11.86 -21.28
CA TYR A 450 19.77 -10.42 -21.11
C TYR A 450 20.77 -9.79 -22.07
N LEU A 451 20.31 -8.81 -22.85
CA LEU A 451 21.17 -8.03 -23.73
C LEU A 451 21.64 -6.77 -23.01
N VAL A 452 22.96 -6.59 -22.98
CA VAL A 452 23.62 -5.47 -22.29
C VAL A 452 24.18 -4.49 -23.32
N GLY A 453 23.93 -3.19 -23.14
CA GLY A 453 24.51 -2.20 -24.05
C GLY A 453 24.00 -0.78 -23.86
N ASN A 454 24.42 0.10 -24.76
CA ASN A 454 23.93 1.46 -24.81
C ASN A 454 22.44 1.48 -25.16
N SER A 455 21.64 2.26 -24.43
CA SER A 455 20.18 2.33 -24.56
C SER A 455 19.72 2.66 -25.98
N ALA A 456 20.37 3.60 -26.66
CA ALA A 456 20.02 3.99 -28.02
C ALA A 456 20.43 2.96 -29.08
N LEU A 457 21.59 2.33 -28.91
CA LEU A 457 22.11 1.32 -29.85
C LEU A 457 21.39 -0.03 -29.73
N VAL A 458 20.92 -0.38 -28.53
CA VAL A 458 20.17 -1.62 -28.26
C VAL A 458 18.68 -1.45 -28.60
N LEU A 459 18.08 -0.33 -28.20
CA LEU A 459 16.67 -0.04 -28.41
C LEU A 459 16.46 1.00 -29.51
N TYR A 460 16.46 2.26 -29.11
CA TYR A 460 16.16 3.41 -29.95
C TYR A 460 16.59 4.70 -29.25
N VAL A 461 16.86 5.74 -30.04
CA VAL A 461 17.22 7.06 -29.50
C VAL A 461 16.11 7.62 -28.62
N SER A 462 16.49 8.19 -27.48
CA SER A 462 15.57 8.85 -26.56
C SER A 462 16.30 9.93 -25.77
N SER A 463 15.54 10.83 -25.14
CA SER A 463 16.09 11.89 -24.28
C SER A 463 15.31 12.00 -22.98
N GLY A 464 15.95 12.57 -21.96
CA GLY A 464 15.34 12.83 -20.65
C GLY A 464 15.07 11.60 -19.81
N SER A 465 15.87 10.53 -19.97
CA SER A 465 15.75 9.33 -19.14
C SER A 465 16.40 9.50 -17.76
N ALA A 466 15.89 8.78 -16.76
CA ALA A 466 16.42 8.79 -15.40
C ALA A 466 17.84 8.22 -15.37
N GLN A 467 18.08 7.11 -16.09
CA GLN A 467 19.41 6.50 -16.22
C GLN A 467 20.43 7.49 -16.81
N ASP A 468 20.09 8.23 -17.86
CA ASP A 468 21.02 9.20 -18.44
C ASP A 468 21.29 10.35 -17.48
N TYR A 469 20.27 10.78 -16.74
CA TYR A 469 20.42 11.82 -15.72
C TYR A 469 21.35 11.39 -14.59
N GLY A 470 21.17 10.18 -14.05
CA GLY A 470 22.07 9.61 -13.05
C GLY A 470 23.52 9.61 -13.52
N GLN A 471 23.77 9.18 -14.76
CA GLN A 471 25.11 9.19 -15.34
C GLN A 471 25.66 10.62 -15.52
N LEU A 472 24.82 11.56 -15.97
CA LEU A 472 25.20 12.96 -16.20
C LEU A 472 25.59 13.67 -14.91
N VAL A 473 24.86 13.44 -13.80
CA VAL A 473 25.15 14.13 -12.53
C VAL A 473 26.36 13.56 -11.80
N GLY A 474 26.86 12.40 -12.21
CA GLY A 474 28.12 11.83 -11.70
C GLY A 474 28.00 10.43 -11.11
N VAL A 475 26.83 9.78 -11.17
CA VAL A 475 26.72 8.38 -10.74
C VAL A 475 27.58 7.51 -11.66
N PRO A 476 28.51 6.70 -11.11
CA PRO A 476 29.44 5.92 -11.92
C PRO A 476 28.77 4.84 -12.76
N PHE A 477 27.84 4.13 -12.16
CA PHE A 477 27.14 3.01 -12.75
C PHE A 477 25.65 3.30 -12.76
N SER A 478 25.16 3.91 -13.83
CA SER A 478 23.74 4.25 -13.98
C SER A 478 23.10 3.36 -15.04
N TYR A 479 22.08 2.58 -14.67
CA TYR A 479 21.45 1.60 -15.53
C TYR A 479 19.93 1.71 -15.56
N THR A 480 19.35 1.32 -16.69
CA THR A 480 17.96 0.90 -16.80
C THR A 480 17.93 -0.61 -16.92
N LEU A 481 17.17 -1.28 -16.05
CA LEU A 481 16.93 -2.72 -16.12
C LEU A 481 15.53 -2.96 -16.70
N GLU A 482 15.44 -3.64 -17.85
CA GLU A 482 14.18 -4.08 -18.44
C GLU A 482 13.94 -5.54 -18.09
N LEU A 483 13.08 -5.77 -17.09
CA LEU A 483 12.68 -7.10 -16.60
C LEU A 483 12.06 -7.96 -17.70
N PRO A 484 11.96 -9.29 -17.52
CA PRO A 484 11.34 -10.11 -18.53
C PRO A 484 9.81 -9.97 -18.51
N GLY A 485 9.23 -10.10 -19.69
CA GLY A 485 7.78 -10.21 -19.84
C GLY A 485 7.28 -11.65 -19.85
N TYR A 486 8.16 -12.65 -19.99
CA TYR A 486 7.86 -14.07 -20.19
C TYR A 486 6.71 -14.33 -21.19
N GLY A 487 6.79 -13.66 -22.33
CA GLY A 487 5.75 -13.71 -23.38
C GLY A 487 4.46 -12.94 -23.08
N GLN A 488 4.34 -12.31 -21.90
CA GLN A 488 3.15 -11.58 -21.43
C GLN A 488 3.36 -10.06 -21.37
N ALA A 489 4.53 -9.56 -21.79
CA ALA A 489 4.85 -8.14 -21.85
C ALA A 489 4.60 -7.44 -20.50
N PHE A 490 3.59 -6.57 -20.41
CA PHE A 490 3.25 -5.82 -19.21
C PHE A 490 2.28 -6.55 -18.27
N THR A 491 1.65 -7.64 -18.70
CA THR A 491 0.62 -8.38 -17.95
C THR A 491 1.15 -9.71 -17.41
N VAL A 492 2.31 -9.68 -16.76
CA VAL A 492 2.99 -10.85 -16.20
C VAL A 492 2.08 -11.55 -15.17
N PRO A 493 1.75 -12.84 -15.37
CA PRO A 493 0.97 -13.64 -14.41
C PRO A 493 1.67 -13.80 -13.05
N PRO A 494 0.90 -13.87 -11.94
CA PRO A 494 1.45 -14.02 -10.59
C PRO A 494 2.42 -15.20 -10.42
N GLN A 495 2.18 -16.31 -11.11
CA GLN A 495 3.02 -17.52 -11.05
C GLN A 495 4.49 -17.30 -11.45
N TYR A 496 4.81 -16.20 -12.14
CA TYR A 496 6.17 -15.88 -12.56
C TYR A 496 6.87 -14.87 -11.65
N ILE A 497 6.14 -14.24 -10.72
CA ILE A 497 6.69 -13.17 -9.87
C ILE A 497 7.84 -13.72 -9.02
N GLU A 498 7.69 -14.89 -8.40
CA GLU A 498 8.74 -15.50 -7.58
C GLU A 498 10.01 -15.79 -8.40
N GLN A 499 9.84 -16.38 -9.58
CA GLN A 499 10.95 -16.66 -10.49
C GLN A 499 11.69 -15.37 -10.90
N ILE A 500 10.96 -14.33 -11.33
CA ILE A 500 11.53 -13.04 -11.74
C ILE A 500 12.24 -12.36 -10.56
N ASN A 501 11.66 -12.42 -9.37
CA ASN A 501 12.24 -11.88 -8.16
C ASN A 501 13.58 -12.57 -7.83
N GLU A 502 13.64 -13.90 -7.86
CA GLU A 502 14.84 -14.65 -7.51
C GLU A 502 15.96 -14.44 -8.52
N GLU A 503 15.68 -14.53 -9.83
CA GLU A 503 16.72 -14.31 -10.86
C GLU A 503 17.22 -12.87 -10.85
N THR A 504 16.33 -11.90 -10.68
CA THR A 504 16.69 -10.48 -10.70
C THR A 504 17.50 -10.10 -9.46
N TRP A 505 17.16 -10.64 -8.28
CA TRP A 505 17.96 -10.43 -7.07
C TRP A 505 19.40 -10.88 -7.24
N HIS A 506 19.64 -12.01 -7.90
CA HIS A 506 21.00 -12.48 -8.18
C HIS A 506 21.76 -11.50 -9.10
N GLY A 507 21.10 -10.92 -10.10
CA GLY A 507 21.64 -9.83 -10.90
C GLY A 507 22.02 -8.60 -10.08
N ILE A 508 21.08 -8.10 -9.27
CA ILE A 508 21.26 -6.94 -8.39
C ILE A 508 22.45 -7.19 -7.45
N ALA A 509 22.47 -8.31 -6.74
CA ALA A 509 23.54 -8.70 -5.83
C ALA A 509 24.91 -8.79 -6.54
N ALA A 510 24.96 -9.40 -7.72
CA ALA A 510 26.20 -9.52 -8.50
C ALA A 510 26.73 -8.15 -8.95
N SER A 511 25.84 -7.27 -9.41
CA SER A 511 26.19 -5.90 -9.83
C SER A 511 26.66 -5.03 -8.66
N ALA A 512 26.06 -5.20 -7.48
CA ALA A 512 26.44 -4.49 -6.27
C ALA A 512 27.88 -4.85 -5.85
N ARG A 513 28.21 -6.14 -5.88
CA ARG A 513 29.58 -6.64 -5.62
C ARG A 513 30.57 -6.18 -6.69
N ALA A 514 30.20 -6.25 -7.96
CA ALA A 514 31.08 -5.85 -9.06
C ALA A 514 31.37 -4.34 -9.03
N SER A 515 30.35 -3.51 -8.78
CA SER A 515 30.53 -2.06 -8.67
C SER A 515 31.36 -1.65 -7.44
N LEU A 516 31.28 -2.41 -6.33
CA LEU A 516 32.09 -2.19 -5.13
C LEU A 516 33.60 -2.36 -5.38
N ILE A 517 34.00 -3.28 -6.27
CA ILE A 517 35.41 -3.45 -6.67
C ILE A 517 35.95 -2.13 -7.27
N HIS A 518 35.15 -1.48 -8.12
CA HIS A 518 35.49 -0.20 -8.73
C HIS A 518 35.44 0.96 -7.73
N TYR A 519 34.59 0.91 -6.70
CA TYR A 519 34.52 1.94 -5.66
C TYR A 519 35.80 1.95 -4.82
N LYS A 520 36.23 0.78 -4.31
CA LYS A 520 37.45 0.66 -3.49
C LYS A 520 38.71 1.12 -4.24
N ALA A 521 38.77 0.92 -5.56
CA ALA A 521 39.88 1.39 -6.38
C ALA A 521 40.02 2.92 -6.45
N ARG A 522 38.96 3.69 -6.19
CA ARG A 522 38.99 5.17 -6.21
C ARG A 522 39.72 5.78 -5.04
N PHE A 523 39.74 5.09 -3.89
CA PHE A 523 40.32 5.60 -2.64
C PHE A 523 41.72 5.03 -2.36
N ASN A 524 42.20 4.11 -3.20
CA ASN A 524 43.52 3.48 -3.07
C ASN A 524 44.59 4.11 -3.99
N ASN A 525 44.29 5.25 -4.62
CA ASN A 525 45.23 6.01 -5.47
C ASN A 525 45.51 7.40 -4.90
#